data_AF-A0A3C1WAC7-F1
#
_entry.id   AF-A0A3C1WAC7-F1
#
_cell.length_a   1.000
_cell.length_b   1.000
_cell.length_c   1.000
_cell.angle_alpha   90.00
_cell.angle_beta   90.00
_cell.angle_gamma   90.00
#
_symmetry.space_group_name_H-M   'P 1'
#
loop_
_entity.id
_entity.type
_entity.pdbx_description
1 polymer ?
#
loop_
_entity_poly.entity_id
_entity_poly.type
_entity_poly.pdbx_seq_one_letter_code
_entity_poly.pdbx_strand_id
1 'polypeptide(L)' 'MRRGWEQTEDYEGLDLPDEAFDYDDFIAREFGNKGRGDVIRIRWYWWVTALLLITTLVLLASAGLW' A
#
# COMPACT_ATOMS: atom_id res chain seq x y z
N MET A 1 -26.02 32.35 6.70
CA MET A 1 -25.86 30.97 7.22
C MET A 1 -24.37 30.73 7.38
N ARG A 2 -23.89 30.62 8.63
CA ARG A 2 -22.49 30.28 8.94
C ARG A 2 -22.31 28.78 8.78
N ARG A 3 -21.22 28.32 8.18
CA ARG A 3 -21.06 26.88 7.98
C ARG A 3 -20.71 26.24 9.33
N GLY A 4 -21.27 25.07 9.65
CA GLY A 4 -21.05 24.42 10.96
C GLY A 4 -19.60 23.99 11.25
N TRP A 5 -18.69 24.16 10.29
CA TRP A 5 -17.25 23.92 10.41
C TRP A 5 -16.43 25.22 10.49
N GLU A 6 -17.08 26.38 10.42
CA GLU A 6 -16.44 27.68 10.55
C GLU A 6 -16.27 27.99 12.04
N GLN A 7 -15.09 27.71 12.58
CA GLN A 7 -14.75 28.13 13.95
C GLN A 7 -14.55 29.65 13.99
N THR A 8 -15.07 30.29 15.04
CA THR A 8 -14.79 31.68 15.38
C THR A 8 -13.34 31.83 15.84
N GLU A 9 -12.68 32.93 15.41
CA GLU A 9 -11.27 33.26 15.66
C GLU A 9 -10.89 33.23 17.16
N ASP A 10 -11.86 33.28 18.08
CA ASP A 10 -11.64 33.21 19.52
C ASP A 10 -11.13 31.85 20.05
N TYR A 11 -11.09 30.80 19.21
CA TYR A 11 -10.55 29.47 19.53
C TYR A 11 -9.24 29.16 18.79
N GLU A 12 -8.53 30.17 18.32
CA GLU A 12 -7.26 30.02 17.59
C GLU A 12 -6.06 29.72 18.51
N GLY A 13 -6.24 29.83 19.84
CA GLY A 13 -5.26 29.44 20.84
C GLY A 13 -5.29 27.95 21.12
N LEU A 14 -4.88 27.12 20.15
CA LEU A 14 -4.38 25.80 20.50
C LEU A 14 -3.18 26.01 21.43
N ASP A 15 -3.22 25.49 22.65
CA ASP A 15 -2.06 25.37 23.57
C ASP A 15 -1.07 24.32 23.02
N LEU A 16 -0.80 24.43 21.73
CA LEU A 16 0.27 23.73 21.06
C LEU A 16 1.54 24.44 21.50
N PRO A 17 2.59 23.69 21.87
CA PRO A 17 3.89 24.30 22.10
C PRO A 17 4.26 25.16 20.87
N ASP A 18 4.87 26.33 21.10
CA ASP A 18 5.31 27.26 20.04
C ASP A 18 6.28 26.60 19.03
N GLU A 19 6.76 25.41 19.36
CA GLU A 19 7.45 24.48 18.49
C GLU A 19 6.51 24.05 17.36
N ALA A 20 6.67 24.68 16.19
CA ALA A 20 6.00 24.29 14.96
C ALA A 20 6.13 22.77 14.76
N PHE A 21 5.00 22.07 14.78
CA PHE A 21 4.93 20.63 14.59
C PHE A 21 5.71 20.23 13.33
N ASP A 22 6.74 19.41 13.49
CA ASP A 22 7.55 18.93 12.36
C ASP A 22 6.77 17.83 11.61
N TYR A 23 5.99 18.29 10.63
CA TYR A 23 5.24 17.42 9.74
C TYR A 23 6.15 16.45 8.98
N ASP A 24 7.36 16.87 8.61
CA ASP A 24 8.29 16.03 7.84
C ASP A 24 8.83 14.89 8.71
N ASP A 25 9.20 15.15 9.98
CA ASP A 25 9.58 14.12 10.96
C ASP A 25 8.44 13.15 11.27
N PHE A 26 7.22 13.66 11.46
CA PHE A 26 6.04 12.81 11.68
C PHE A 26 5.79 11.88 10.49
N ILE A 27 5.84 12.40 9.27
CA ILE A 27 5.63 11.61 8.06
C ILE A 27 6.77 10.60 7.88
N ALA A 28 8.02 10.99 8.13
CA ALA A 28 9.17 10.10 8.04
C ALA A 28 9.11 8.97 9.09
N ARG A 29 8.75 9.27 10.33
CA ARG A 29 8.62 8.30 11.42
C ARG A 29 7.48 7.31 11.20
N GLU A 30 6.30 7.79 10.79
CA GLU A 30 5.09 6.98 10.71
C GLU A 30 4.95 6.24 9.36
N PHE A 31 5.42 6.86 8.28
CA PHE A 31 5.23 6.36 6.91
C PHE A 31 6.55 6.06 6.18
N GLY A 32 7.67 6.66 6.58
CA GLY A 32 8.98 6.50 5.92
C GLY A 32 9.61 5.12 6.06
N ASN A 33 9.22 4.33 7.07
CA ASN A 33 9.72 2.95 7.25
C ASN A 33 8.89 1.88 6.52
N LYS A 34 7.95 2.24 5.63
CA LYS A 34 7.41 1.27 4.66
C LYS A 34 8.42 1.11 3.54
N GLY A 35 9.54 0.49 3.91
CA GLY A 35 10.65 0.15 3.06
C GLY A 35 10.15 -0.36 1.72
N ARG A 36 10.45 0.42 0.70
CA ARG A 36 10.52 0.06 -0.70
C ARG A 36 11.35 -1.21 -0.84
N GLY A 37 10.76 -2.38 -0.61
CA GLY A 37 11.58 -3.55 -0.32
C GLY A 37 10.93 -4.91 -0.43
N ASP A 38 9.60 -5.02 -0.46
CA ASP A 38 8.99 -6.30 -0.81
C ASP A 38 8.86 -6.37 -2.34
N VAL A 39 10.02 -6.46 -2.99
CA VAL A 39 10.08 -7.05 -4.33
C VAL A 39 9.35 -8.38 -4.21
N ILE A 40 8.20 -8.52 -4.86
CA ILE A 40 7.35 -9.71 -4.76
C ILE A 40 8.20 -10.90 -5.22
N ARG A 41 8.83 -11.58 -4.25
CA ARG A 41 9.66 -12.75 -4.48
C ARG A 41 8.69 -13.89 -4.69
N ILE A 42 8.31 -14.09 -5.94
CA ILE A 42 7.49 -15.23 -6.34
C ILE A 42 8.22 -16.49 -5.85
N ARG A 43 7.63 -17.16 -4.85
CA ARG A 43 8.17 -18.39 -4.26
C ARG A 43 8.37 -19.42 -5.36
N TRP A 44 9.48 -20.16 -5.32
CA TRP A 44 9.86 -21.13 -6.34
C TRP A 44 8.76 -22.18 -6.65
N TYR A 45 7.93 -22.53 -5.65
CA TYR A 45 6.79 -23.41 -5.84
C TYR A 45 5.78 -22.89 -6.89
N TRP A 46 5.61 -21.58 -7.01
CA TRP A 46 4.71 -20.98 -8.00
C TRP A 46 5.21 -21.18 -9.43
N TRP A 47 6.53 -21.26 -9.64
CA TRP A 47 7.10 -21.63 -10.94
C TRP A 47 6.78 -23.08 -11.30
N VAL A 48 6.84 -24.00 -10.33
CA VAL A 48 6.46 -25.40 -10.52
C VAL A 48 4.97 -25.51 -10.88
N THR A 49 4.10 -24.81 -10.15
CA THR A 49 2.66 -24.78 -10.43
C THR A 49 2.37 -24.24 -11.83
N ALA A 50 3.03 -23.15 -12.24
CA ALA A 50 2.86 -22.57 -13.57
C ALA A 50 3.29 -23.55 -14.68
N LEU A 51 4.44 -24.22 -14.51
CA LEU A 51 4.94 -25.21 -15.46
C LEU A 51 3.99 -26.41 -15.59
N LEU A 52 3.45 -26.87 -14.47
CA LEU A 52 2.48 -27.97 -14.43
C LEU A 52 1.20 -27.58 -15.18
N LEU A 53 0.65 -26.39 -14.92
CA LEU A 53 -0.54 -25.91 -15.63
C LEU A 53 -0.34 -25.84 -17.14
N ILE A 54 0.78 -25.25 -17.59
CA ILE A 54 1.10 -25.14 -19.01
C ILE A 54 1.20 -26.53 -19.64
N THR A 55 1.89 -27.45 -18.98
CA THR A 55 2.05 -28.83 -19.48
C THR A 55 0.70 -29.53 -19.62
N THR A 56 -0.16 -29.43 -18.61
CA THR A 56 -1.51 -30.01 -18.64
C THR A 56 -2.35 -29.40 -19.77
N LEU A 57 -2.28 -28.08 -19.97
CA LEU A 57 -3.05 -27.40 -21.01
C LEU A 57 -2.57 -27.78 -22.42
N VAL A 58 -1.25 -27.87 -22.63
CA VAL A 58 -0.67 -28.34 -23.89
C VAL A 58 -1.04 -29.80 -24.15
N LEU A 59 -0.96 -30.66 -23.14
CA LEU A 59 -1.35 -32.05 -23.27
C LEU A 59 -2.84 -32.16 -23.66
N LEU A 60 -3.72 -31.43 -22.97
CA LEU A 60 -5.15 -31.44 -23.27
C LEU A 60 -5.46 -30.90 -24.68
N ALA A 61 -4.78 -29.83 -25.11
CA ALA A 61 -4.90 -29.29 -26.45
C ALA A 61 -4.38 -30.26 -27.53
N SER A 62 -3.26 -30.95 -27.27
CA SER A 62 -2.65 -31.90 -28.21
C SER A 62 -3.34 -33.27 -28.24
N ALA A 63 -4.00 -33.66 -27.15
CA ALA A 63 -4.73 -34.91 -27.02
C ALA A 63 -6.05 -34.92 -27.82
N GLY A 64 -6.35 -33.86 -28.57
CA GLY A 64 -7.53 -33.81 -29.43
C GLY A 64 -8.86 -33.86 -28.65
N LEU A 65 -8.88 -33.36 -27.41
CA LEU A 65 -10.10 -33.19 -26.60
C LEU A 65 -10.95 -31.98 -27.07
N TRP A 66 -10.83 -31.60 -28.34
CA TRP A 66 -11.61 -30.55 -29.00
C TRP A 66 -12.08 -31.04 -30.37
#